data_AF-A0A4R8QQL0-F1
#
_entry.id   AF-A0A4R8QQL0-F1
#
_cell.length_a   1.000
_cell.length_b   1.000
_cell.length_c   1.000
_cell.angle_alpha   90.00
_cell.angle_beta   90.00
_cell.angle_gamma   90.00
#
_symmetry.space_group_name_H-M   'P 1'
#
loop_
_entity.id
_entity.type
_entity.pdbx_description
1 polymer ?
#
loop_
_entity_poly.entity_id
_entity_poly.type
_entity_poly.pdbx_seq_one_letter_code
_entity_poly.pdbx_strand_id
1 'polypeptide(L)'
;MNIALCLLIFATVSAKLVPLTVIKGAGSEFIPLPKGENATVADFHSIRTQTTDSPSYFTSGFYKITSGPARPASYTFEETKYILNGQIDILDEATV
;
A
#
# COMPACT_ATOMS: atom_id res chain seq x y z
N MET A 1 -16.27 26.54 -40.75
CA MET A 1 -15.76 25.56 -39.76
C MET A 1 -14.24 25.61 -39.81
N ASN A 2 -13.62 26.31 -38.86
CA ASN A 2 -12.21 26.73 -38.94
C ASN A 2 -11.29 25.63 -38.41
N ILE A 3 -10.39 25.13 -39.25
CA ILE A 3 -9.42 24.05 -38.93
C ILE A 3 -8.55 24.41 -37.71
N ALA A 4 -8.37 25.71 -37.44
CA ALA A 4 -7.69 26.22 -36.24
C ALA A 4 -8.36 25.80 -34.91
N LEU A 5 -9.68 25.63 -34.88
CA LEU A 5 -10.41 25.21 -33.68
C LEU A 5 -10.19 23.72 -33.36
N CYS A 6 -9.94 22.90 -34.39
CA CYS A 6 -9.65 21.47 -34.23
C CYS A 6 -8.22 21.23 -33.71
N LEU A 7 -7.28 22.13 -34.02
CA LEU A 7 -5.89 22.06 -33.54
C LEU A 7 -5.76 22.45 -32.06
N LEU A 8 -6.60 23.37 -31.57
CA LEU A 8 -6.59 23.83 -30.18
C LEU A 8 -7.06 22.76 -29.18
N ILE A 9 -7.84 21.77 -29.62
CA ILE A 9 -8.30 20.67 -28.74
C ILE A 9 -7.18 19.64 -28.51
N PHE A 10 -6.16 19.58 -29.36
CA PHE A 10 -4.98 18.74 -29.17
C PHE A 10 -3.87 19.42 -28.34
N ALA A 11 -4.05 20.68 -27.97
CA ALA A 11 -3.10 21.38 -27.13
C ALA A 11 -3.26 20.96 -25.66
N THR A 12 -2.26 20.21 -25.18
CA THR A 12 -1.88 20.06 -23.77
C THR A 12 -2.61 18.99 -22.93
N VAL A 13 -2.50 17.73 -23.34
CA VAL A 13 -2.27 16.71 -22.29
C VAL A 13 -0.91 17.06 -21.68
N SER A 14 -0.90 17.64 -20.48
CA SER A 14 0.34 17.96 -19.77
C SER A 14 1.21 16.70 -19.69
N ALA A 15 2.30 16.65 -20.46
CA ALA A 15 3.28 15.56 -20.46
C ALA A 15 4.17 15.59 -19.21
N LYS A 16 3.75 16.27 -18.14
CA LYS A 16 4.49 16.35 -16.89
C LYS A 16 4.39 14.99 -16.22
N LEU A 17 5.36 14.13 -16.50
CA LEU A 17 5.55 12.84 -15.84
C LEU A 17 5.48 13.08 -14.33
N VAL A 18 4.46 12.51 -13.70
CA VAL A 18 4.38 12.46 -12.25
C VAL A 18 5.44 11.48 -11.75
N PRO A 19 6.03 11.69 -10.57
CA PRO A 19 7.01 10.77 -10.02
C PRO A 19 6.41 9.37 -9.91
N LEU A 20 7.02 8.40 -10.61
CA LEU A 20 6.72 7.00 -10.44
C LEU A 20 7.04 6.62 -8.99
N THR A 21 6.02 6.33 -8.18
CA THR A 21 6.22 5.76 -6.85
C THR A 21 6.73 4.34 -7.03
N VAL A 22 8.05 4.15 -6.93
CA VAL A 22 8.66 2.82 -6.92
C VAL A 22 8.50 2.24 -5.52
N ILE A 23 7.54 1.34 -5.37
CA ILE A 23 7.45 0.49 -4.18
C ILE A 23 8.44 -0.64 -4.40
N LYS A 24 9.54 -0.65 -3.63
CA LYS A 24 10.52 -1.75 -3.69
C LYS A 24 9.83 -3.05 -3.28
N GLY A 25 10.12 -4.14 -4.01
CA GLY A 25 9.74 -5.48 -3.56
C GLY A 25 10.48 -5.84 -2.27
N ALA A 26 9.96 -6.83 -1.53
CA ALA A 26 10.54 -7.26 -0.27
C ALA A 26 12.05 -7.56 -0.40
N GLY A 27 12.86 -6.82 0.36
CA GLY A 27 14.21 -7.18 0.74
C GLY A 27 14.22 -8.37 1.71
N SER A 28 15.40 -8.94 1.93
CA SER A 28 15.61 -10.13 2.78
C SER A 28 15.67 -9.82 4.28
N GLU A 29 15.27 -8.63 4.71
CA GLU A 29 15.37 -8.23 6.11
C GLU A 29 14.19 -8.78 6.92
N PHE A 30 14.51 -9.66 7.86
CA PHE A 30 13.55 -10.34 8.71
C PHE A 30 13.43 -9.55 10.01
N ILE A 31 12.32 -8.85 10.19
CA ILE A 31 12.07 -8.06 11.39
C ILE A 31 11.25 -8.94 12.35
N PRO A 32 11.86 -9.48 13.42
CA PRO A 32 11.14 -10.30 14.37
C PRO A 32 10.08 -9.45 15.07
N LEU A 33 8.85 -9.97 15.13
CA LEU A 33 7.80 -9.40 15.95
C LEU A 33 8.11 -9.62 17.44
N PRO A 34 7.45 -8.86 18.35
CA PRO A 34 7.53 -9.12 19.78
C PRO A 34 7.30 -10.61 20.13
N LYS A 35 7.99 -11.10 21.16
CA LYS A 35 7.85 -12.50 21.61
C LYS A 35 6.38 -12.85 21.88
N GLY A 36 5.92 -13.96 21.32
CA GLY A 36 4.56 -14.47 21.50
C GLY A 36 3.63 -14.24 20.29
N GLU A 37 4.07 -13.48 19.29
CA GLU A 37 3.33 -13.29 18.06
C GLU A 37 3.50 -14.50 17.13
N ASN A 38 2.38 -15.07 16.65
CA ASN A 38 2.35 -16.18 15.70
C ASN A 38 2.54 -15.70 14.25
N ALA A 39 3.37 -14.68 14.06
CA ALA A 39 3.70 -14.14 12.76
C ALA A 39 5.16 -13.72 12.71
N THR A 40 5.72 -13.66 11.51
CA THR A 40 6.93 -12.89 11.28
C THR A 40 6.77 -11.97 10.10
N VAL A 41 7.41 -10.81 10.20
CA VAL A 41 7.42 -9.87 9.11
C VAL A 41 8.71 -9.99 8.33
N ALA A 42 8.56 -10.16 7.03
CA ALA A 42 9.59 -9.82 6.06
C ALA A 42 9.34 -8.38 5.59
N ASP A 43 10.42 -7.64 5.39
CA ASP A 43 10.55 -6.27 4.85
C ASP A 43 9.31 -5.35 4.82
N PHE A 44 9.46 -4.18 5.41
CA PHE A 44 8.49 -3.09 5.31
C PHE A 44 9.07 -1.94 4.51
N HIS A 45 8.33 -1.53 3.48
CA HIS A 45 8.62 -0.31 2.77
C HIS A 45 7.56 0.73 3.08
N SER A 46 7.99 1.89 3.60
CA SER A 46 7.15 3.08 3.73
C SER A 46 7.63 4.15 2.76
N ILE A 47 6.69 4.72 2.02
CA ILE A 47 6.94 5.83 1.09
C ILE A 47 5.86 6.89 1.24
N ARG A 48 6.24 8.15 1.03
CA ARG A 48 5.31 9.27 0.93
C ARG A 48 5.05 9.60 -0.53
N THR A 49 3.79 9.75 -0.92
CA THR A 49 3.47 10.20 -2.28
C THR A 49 3.97 11.61 -2.52
N GLN A 50 4.28 11.91 -3.79
CA GLN A 50 4.71 13.23 -4.23
C GLN A 50 3.53 14.08 -4.77
N THR A 51 2.30 13.74 -4.39
CA THR A 51 1.10 14.52 -4.70
C THR A 51 1.19 15.87 -3.99
N THR A 52 0.92 16.96 -4.71
CA THR A 52 1.09 18.33 -4.20
C THR A 52 0.03 18.71 -3.16
N ASP A 53 -1.19 18.25 -3.35
CA ASP A 53 -2.34 18.78 -2.62
C ASP A 53 -2.69 17.91 -1.40
N SER A 54 -2.42 16.60 -1.48
CA SER A 54 -2.65 15.64 -0.40
C SER A 54 -1.61 14.52 -0.46
N PRO A 55 -0.42 14.71 0.12
CA PRO A 55 0.59 13.67 0.21
C PRO A 55 0.18 12.64 1.28
N SER A 56 0.18 11.36 0.91
CA SER A 56 -0.19 10.23 1.78
C SER A 56 1.01 9.31 1.98
N TYR A 57 1.03 8.62 3.12
CA TYR A 57 2.00 7.54 3.36
C TYR A 57 1.40 6.20 2.95
N PHE A 58 2.20 5.42 2.24
CA PHE A 58 1.91 4.02 1.93
C PHE A 58 2.96 3.17 2.58
N THR A 59 2.52 2.19 3.37
CA THR A 59 3.37 1.16 3.94
C THR A 59 2.91 -0.19 3.41
N SER A 60 3.85 -0.98 2.91
CA SER A 60 3.61 -2.35 2.45
C SER A 60 4.67 -3.27 3.01
N GLY A 61 4.32 -4.53 3.26
CA GLY A 61 5.27 -5.56 3.68
C GLY A 61 4.71 -6.95 3.51
N PHE A 62 5.53 -7.96 3.81
CA PHE A 62 5.17 -9.37 3.67
C PHE A 62 5.11 -10.04 5.03
N TYR A 63 4.03 -10.75 5.30
CA TYR A 63 3.86 -11.45 6.57
C TYR A 63 3.82 -12.94 6.33
N LYS A 64 4.56 -13.69 7.14
CA LYS A 64 4.33 -15.12 7.34
C LYS A 64 3.55 -15.30 8.63
N ILE A 65 2.27 -15.57 8.51
CA ILE A 65 1.41 -15.88 9.66
C ILE A 65 1.39 -17.40 9.85
N THR A 66 1.45 -17.84 11.10
CA THR A 66 1.39 -19.24 11.51
C THR A 66 0.21 -19.45 12.44
N SER A 67 -0.27 -20.69 12.56
CA SER A 67 -1.39 -21.01 13.45
C SER A 67 -1.09 -20.60 14.89
N GLY A 68 -2.07 -19.98 15.54
CA GLY A 68 -1.94 -19.49 16.90
C GLY A 68 -3.21 -18.74 17.33
N PRO A 69 -3.20 -18.12 18.52
CA PRO A 69 -4.30 -17.29 18.99
C PRO A 69 -4.63 -16.15 18.01
N ALA A 70 -5.88 -15.70 18.02
CA ALA A 70 -6.26 -14.47 17.32
C ALA A 70 -5.50 -13.28 17.89
N ARG A 71 -5.09 -12.35 17.02
CA ARG A 71 -4.38 -11.13 17.40
C ARG A 71 -5.36 -9.94 17.36
N PRO A 72 -5.69 -9.32 18.51
CA PRO A 72 -6.41 -8.07 18.52
C PRO A 72 -5.57 -6.98 17.86
N ALA A 73 -6.15 -6.26 16.91
CA ALA A 73 -5.51 -5.12 16.26
C ALA A 73 -6.53 -3.99 16.10
N SER A 74 -6.05 -2.75 16.25
CA SER A 74 -6.82 -1.54 16.01
C SER A 74 -5.95 -0.56 15.25
N TYR A 75 -6.47 -0.04 14.15
CA TYR A 75 -5.76 0.83 13.24
C TYR A 75 -6.55 2.12 13.05
N THR A 76 -5.83 3.24 12.91
CA THR A 76 -6.41 4.53 12.52
C THR A 76 -6.26 4.78 11.03
N PHE A 77 -6.05 3.72 10.25
CA PHE A 77 -5.76 3.75 8.82
C PHE A 77 -6.38 2.53 8.14
N GLU A 78 -6.63 2.68 6.84
CA GLU A 78 -7.11 1.60 5.98
C GLU A 78 -5.98 0.62 5.64
N GLU A 79 -6.30 -0.67 5.64
CA GLU A 79 -5.35 -1.73 5.30
C GLU A 79 -5.94 -2.65 4.22
N THR A 80 -5.09 -3.11 3.31
CA THR A 80 -5.43 -4.17 2.36
C THR A 80 -4.44 -5.32 2.53
N LYS A 81 -4.96 -6.55 2.59
CA LYS A 81 -4.14 -7.77 2.65
C LYS A 81 -4.40 -8.63 1.42
N TYR A 82 -3.32 -9.14 0.83
CA TYR A 82 -3.40 -10.08 -0.28
C TYR A 82 -2.73 -11.40 0.11
N ILE A 83 -3.47 -12.50 0.01
CA ILE A 83 -3.00 -13.82 0.45
C ILE A 83 -2.23 -14.49 -0.69
N LEU A 84 -0.91 -14.56 -0.55
CA LEU A 84 -0.04 -15.21 -1.52
C LEU A 84 -0.05 -16.74 -1.40
N ASN A 85 -0.31 -17.25 -0.19
CA ASN A 85 -0.39 -18.68 0.08
C ASN A 85 -1.24 -18.94 1.34
N GLY A 86 -2.09 -19.96 1.29
CA GLY A 86 -2.92 -20.37 2.43
C GLY A 86 -4.18 -19.51 2.61
N GLN A 87 -4.57 -19.31 3.86
CA GLN A 87 -5.74 -18.53 4.27
C GLN A 87 -5.51 -17.94 5.66
N ILE A 88 -6.21 -16.85 5.97
CA ILE A 88 -6.30 -16.28 7.33
C ILE A 88 -7.76 -15.96 7.63
N ASP A 89 -8.16 -16.15 8.88
CA ASP A 89 -9.46 -15.74 9.37
C ASP A 89 -9.34 -14.32 9.95
N ILE A 90 -10.25 -13.43 9.55
CA ILE A 90 -10.32 -12.05 10.04
C ILE A 90 -11.72 -11.81 10.58
N LEU A 91 -11.80 -11.34 11.82
CA LEU A 91 -13.00 -10.76 12.40
C LEU A 91 -12.77 -9.25 12.49
N ASP A 92 -13.60 -8.49 11.79
CA ASP A 92 -13.52 -7.04 11.75
C ASP A 92 -14.73 -6.42 12.45
N GLU A 93 -14.51 -5.31 13.14
CA GLU A 93 -15.55 -4.53 13.81
C GLU A 93 -15.59 -3.15 13.19
N ALA A 94 -16.61 -2.88 12.38
CA ALA A 94 -16.84 -1.53 11.86
C ALA A 94 -17.31 -0.63 13.03
N THR A 95 -16.52 0.39 13.38
CA THR A 95 -17.01 1.45 14.27
C THR A 95 -18.03 2.29 13.50
N VAL A 96 -19.25 2.36 14.05
CA VAL A 96 -20.40 3.09 13.52
C VAL A 96 -20.26 4.60 13.72
#